data_AF-A0A1Y0BFM1-F1
#
_entry.id   AF-A0A1Y0BFM1-F1
#
_cell.length_a   1.000
_cell.length_b   1.000
_cell.length_c   1.000
_cell.angle_alpha   90.00
_cell.angle_beta   90.00
_cell.angle_gamma   90.00
#
_symmetry.space_group_name_H-M   'P 1'
#
loop_
_entity.id
_entity.type
_entity.pdbx_description
1 polymer ?
#
loop_
_entity_poly.entity_id
_entity_poly.type
_entity_poly.pdbx_seq_one_letter_code
_entity_poly.pdbx_strand_id
1 'polypeptide(L)'
;MRQRVLCQPRDPAKLRQEIADMRARIRQEKPLPKDGFDLKLSPGGRVDVEFIAQYLVLAHSHAHPQLAVPRGSAQILALAESLRLLEAGVGQALAAAFVELCAIERQQTLSGAGGVIEAERAAPLTQTVRDAWEQIFGA
;
A
#
# COMPACT_ATOMS: atom_id res chain seq x y z
N MET A 1 15.50 18.48 -5.69
CA MET A 1 15.64 17.43 -6.74
C MET A 1 14.47 16.43 -6.75
N ARG A 2 14.14 15.75 -5.64
CA ARG A 2 13.03 14.77 -5.55
C ARG A 2 11.67 15.29 -6.00
N GLN A 3 11.22 16.41 -5.45
CA GLN A 3 9.90 17.00 -5.77
C GLN A 3 9.73 17.24 -7.27
N ARG A 4 10.77 17.72 -7.95
CA ARG A 4 10.75 17.94 -9.40
C ARG A 4 10.46 16.66 -10.19
N VAL A 5 10.97 15.51 -9.74
CA VAL A 5 10.72 14.21 -10.38
C VAL A 5 9.30 13.71 -10.07
N LEU A 6 8.85 13.86 -8.82
CA LEU A 6 7.52 13.40 -8.42
C LEU A 6 6.40 14.20 -9.08
N CYS A 7 6.56 15.51 -9.22
CA CYS A 7 5.58 16.39 -9.84
C CYS A 7 5.58 16.37 -11.38
N GLN A 8 6.33 15.48 -12.03
CA GLN A 8 6.22 15.29 -13.48
C GLN A 8 4.85 14.71 -13.83
N PRO A 9 4.20 15.17 -14.93
CA PRO A 9 2.97 14.57 -15.41
C PRO A 9 3.23 13.12 -15.83
N ARG A 10 2.28 12.24 -15.50
CA ARG A 10 2.31 10.81 -15.86
C ARG A 10 0.95 10.42 -16.42
N ASP A 11 0.95 9.46 -17.33
CA ASP A 11 -0.27 8.77 -17.75
C ASP A 11 -0.73 7.83 -16.62
N PRO A 12 -1.91 8.08 -16.01
CA PRO A 12 -2.40 7.25 -14.91
C PRO A 12 -2.64 5.79 -15.30
N ALA A 13 -3.09 5.52 -16.53
CA ALA A 13 -3.36 4.15 -16.99
C ALA A 13 -2.05 3.37 -17.14
N LYS A 14 -1.04 3.97 -17.77
CA LYS A 14 0.29 3.36 -17.88
C LYS A 14 0.93 3.15 -16.51
N LEU A 15 0.84 4.13 -15.60
CA LEU A 15 1.40 4.02 -14.25
C LEU A 15 0.73 2.90 -13.43
N ARG A 16 -0.61 2.75 -13.53
CA ARG A 16 -1.32 1.63 -12.88
C ARG A 16 -0.78 0.28 -13.36
N GLN A 17 -0.63 0.12 -14.68
CA GLN A 17 -0.12 -1.13 -15.26
C GLN A 17 1.32 -1.42 -14.79
N GLU A 18 2.20 -0.42 -14.82
CA GLU A 18 3.60 -0.58 -14.39
C GLU A 18 3.71 -1.03 -12.92
N ILE A 19 2.84 -0.51 -12.05
CA ILE A 19 2.79 -0.88 -10.63
C ILE A 19 2.21 -2.29 -10.46
N ALA A 20 1.13 -2.63 -11.14
CA ALA A 20 0.54 -3.97 -11.11
C ALA A 20 1.54 -5.03 -11.60
N ASP A 21 2.25 -4.76 -12.69
CA ASP A 21 3.28 -5.65 -13.25
C ASP A 21 4.48 -5.80 -12.31
N MET A 22 4.90 -4.72 -11.65
CA MET A 22 5.94 -4.78 -10.62
C MET A 22 5.51 -5.66 -9.44
N ARG A 23 4.25 -5.50 -8.99
CA ARG A 23 3.70 -6.29 -7.90
C ARG A 23 3.58 -7.78 -8.25
N ALA A 24 3.17 -8.09 -9.48
CA ALA A 24 3.08 -9.46 -9.98
C ALA A 24 4.45 -10.14 -10.02
N ARG A 25 5.50 -9.44 -10.48
CA ARG A 25 6.89 -9.95 -10.46
C ARG A 25 7.37 -10.28 -9.06
N ILE A 26 7.16 -9.38 -8.08
CA ILE A 26 7.52 -9.63 -6.67
C ILE A 26 6.83 -10.90 -6.14
N ARG A 27 5.57 -11.12 -6.52
CA ARG A 27 4.81 -12.32 -6.11
C ARG A 27 5.37 -13.61 -6.72
N GLN A 28 5.89 -13.55 -7.94
CA GLN A 28 6.49 -14.70 -8.62
C GLN A 28 7.86 -15.06 -8.03
N GLU A 29 8.64 -14.06 -7.62
CA GLU A 29 9.98 -14.26 -7.06
C GLU A 29 9.96 -14.79 -5.62
N LYS A 30 8.92 -14.45 -4.84
CA LYS A 30 8.82 -14.79 -3.42
C LYS A 30 7.59 -15.65 -3.15
N PRO A 31 7.74 -16.98 -3.00
CA PRO A 31 6.62 -17.85 -2.69
C PRO A 31 6.02 -17.46 -1.34
N LEU A 32 4.70 -17.36 -1.32
CA LEU A 32 3.95 -17.14 -0.09
C LEU A 32 3.87 -18.45 0.73
N PRO A 33 3.77 -18.36 2.06
CA PRO A 33 3.49 -19.52 2.89
C PRO A 33 2.20 -20.21 2.43
N LYS A 34 2.18 -21.55 2.48
CA LYS A 34 0.99 -22.34 2.11
C LYS A 34 -0.16 -22.09 3.08
N ASP A 35 0.19 -21.98 4.36
CA ASP A 35 -0.73 -21.74 5.46
C ASP A 35 -0.37 -20.41 6.13
N GLY A 36 -1.36 -19.55 6.32
CA GLY A 36 -1.20 -18.25 6.96
C GLY A 36 -1.01 -17.08 6.00
N PHE A 37 -0.67 -15.93 6.58
CA PHE A 37 -0.60 -14.63 5.94
C PHE A 37 0.76 -13.99 6.20
N ASP A 38 1.53 -13.76 5.13
CA ASP A 38 2.77 -12.99 5.20
C ASP A 38 2.44 -11.50 5.30
N LEU A 39 2.83 -10.88 6.42
CA LEU A 39 2.53 -9.48 6.74
C LEU A 39 3.03 -8.47 5.70
N LYS A 40 4.02 -8.85 4.89
CA LYS A 40 4.59 -8.01 3.83
C LYS A 40 3.95 -8.30 2.49
N LEU A 41 4.00 -9.56 2.06
CA LEU A 41 3.85 -9.95 0.66
C LEU A 41 2.51 -10.60 0.32
N SER A 42 1.75 -11.07 1.33
CA SER A 42 0.41 -11.60 1.05
C SER A 42 -0.51 -10.49 0.51
N PRO A 43 -1.52 -10.82 -0.31
CA PRO A 43 -2.48 -9.84 -0.81
C PRO A 43 -3.20 -9.08 0.32
N GLY A 44 -3.13 -7.76 0.30
CA GLY A 44 -3.55 -6.87 1.38
C GLY A 44 -2.47 -6.60 2.44
N GLY A 45 -1.26 -7.10 2.24
CA GLY A 45 -0.11 -6.91 3.13
C GLY A 45 0.50 -5.51 3.01
N ARG A 46 1.56 -5.26 3.80
CA ARG A 46 2.22 -3.95 3.84
C ARG A 46 2.69 -3.46 2.48
N VAL A 47 3.22 -4.35 1.64
CA VAL A 47 3.77 -3.97 0.33
C VAL A 47 2.67 -3.42 -0.57
N ASP A 48 1.45 -3.95 -0.50
CA ASP A 48 0.30 -3.44 -1.27
C ASP A 48 -0.06 -2.02 -0.84
N VAL A 49 -0.05 -1.74 0.47
CA VAL A 49 -0.28 -0.38 0.99
C VAL A 49 0.82 0.59 0.55
N GLU A 50 2.08 0.15 0.55
CA GLU A 50 3.21 0.95 0.09
C GLU A 50 3.08 1.28 -1.41
N PHE A 51 2.66 0.32 -2.23
CA PHE A 51 2.38 0.55 -3.65
C PHE A 51 1.21 1.51 -3.87
N ILE A 52 0.11 1.38 -3.14
CA ILE A 52 -1.03 2.31 -3.21
C ILE A 52 -0.55 3.74 -2.88
N ALA A 53 0.19 3.92 -1.79
CA ALA A 53 0.71 5.23 -1.40
C ALA A 53 1.67 5.81 -2.47
N GLN A 54 2.57 4.99 -3.01
CA GLN A 54 3.49 5.40 -4.07
C GLN A 54 2.78 5.77 -5.37
N TYR A 55 1.77 4.99 -5.77
CA TYR A 55 0.90 5.30 -6.90
C TYR A 55 0.26 6.68 -6.72
N LEU A 56 -0.37 6.92 -5.57
CA LEU A 56 -1.05 8.20 -5.29
C LEU A 56 -0.08 9.38 -5.39
N VAL A 57 1.14 9.23 -4.86
CA VAL A 57 2.18 10.25 -5.00
C VAL A 57 2.55 10.46 -6.47
N LEU A 58 2.85 9.41 -7.22
CA LEU A 58 3.34 9.52 -8.61
C LEU A 58 2.25 10.01 -9.57
N ALA A 59 1.01 9.60 -9.37
CA ALA A 59 -0.13 9.96 -10.19
C ALA A 59 -0.60 11.40 -9.95
N HIS A 60 -0.56 11.87 -8.69
CA HIS A 60 -1.24 13.10 -8.31
C HIS A 60 -0.32 14.24 -7.85
N SER A 61 0.98 14.01 -7.64
CA SER A 61 1.90 15.09 -7.21
C SER A 61 2.03 16.24 -8.20
N HIS A 62 1.72 16.04 -9.48
CA HIS A 62 1.70 17.13 -10.47
C HIS A 62 0.63 18.18 -10.11
N ALA A 63 -0.60 17.73 -9.81
CA ALA A 63 -1.72 18.58 -9.42
C ALA A 63 -1.74 18.94 -7.93
N HIS A 64 -1.17 18.07 -7.09
CA HIS A 64 -1.13 18.21 -5.63
C HIS A 64 0.31 18.13 -5.10
N PRO A 65 1.13 19.19 -5.25
CA PRO A 65 2.54 19.17 -4.87
C PRO A 65 2.82 18.79 -3.41
N GLN A 66 1.85 18.95 -2.51
CA GLN A 66 1.96 18.51 -1.11
C GLN A 66 2.15 16.99 -0.92
N LEU A 67 1.74 16.17 -1.90
CA LEU A 67 2.00 14.72 -1.90
C LEU A 67 3.48 14.41 -2.16
N ALA A 68 4.22 15.32 -2.81
CA ALA A 68 5.64 15.17 -3.06
C ALA A 68 6.51 15.52 -1.84
N VAL A 69 5.92 15.97 -0.73
CA VAL A 69 6.63 16.16 0.55
C VAL A 69 6.93 14.78 1.16
N PRO A 70 8.17 14.47 1.57
CA PRO A 70 8.51 13.18 2.18
C PRO A 70 7.67 12.88 3.43
N ARG A 71 6.97 11.74 3.43
CA ARG A 71 6.07 11.26 4.49
C ARG A 71 6.03 9.73 4.50
N GLY A 72 5.57 9.13 5.59
CA GLY A 72 5.28 7.69 5.64
C GLY A 72 3.99 7.32 4.91
N SER A 73 3.83 6.06 4.50
CA SER A 73 2.67 5.59 3.73
C SER A 73 1.33 5.92 4.40
N ALA A 74 1.19 5.69 5.71
CA ALA A 74 -0.02 6.06 6.45
C ALA A 74 -0.39 7.55 6.34
N GLN A 75 0.61 8.43 6.42
CA GLN A 75 0.38 9.88 6.28
C GLN A 75 0.02 10.28 4.85
N ILE A 76 0.59 9.59 3.85
CA ILE A 76 0.25 9.80 2.44
C ILE A 76 -1.21 9.41 2.19
N LEU A 77 -1.67 8.28 2.73
CA LEU A 77 -3.04 7.78 2.55
C LEU A 77 -4.07 8.71 3.18
N ALA A 78 -3.82 9.16 4.42
CA ALA A 78 -4.66 10.16 5.08
C ALA A 78 -4.72 11.49 4.32
N LEU A 79 -3.58 11.93 3.76
CA LEU A 79 -3.51 13.13 2.92
C LEU A 79 -4.24 12.96 1.58
N ALA A 80 -4.15 11.79 0.97
CA ALA A 80 -4.86 11.50 -0.29
C ALA A 80 -6.38 11.57 -0.10
N GLU A 81 -6.90 11.07 1.02
CA GLU A 81 -8.32 11.22 1.37
C GLU A 81 -8.70 12.69 1.61
N SER A 82 -7.90 13.47 2.34
CA SER A 82 -8.22 14.90 2.55
C SER A 82 -8.20 15.71 1.25
N LEU A 83 -7.49 15.22 0.23
CA LEU A 83 -7.48 15.74 -1.14
C LEU A 83 -8.57 15.16 -2.04
N ARG A 84 -9.44 14.29 -1.51
CA ARG A 84 -10.51 13.58 -2.25
C ARG A 84 -9.99 12.70 -3.39
N LEU A 85 -8.76 12.22 -3.30
CA LEU A 85 -8.17 11.24 -4.22
C LEU A 85 -8.55 9.80 -3.84
N LEU A 86 -9.02 9.62 -2.61
CA LEU A 86 -9.64 8.40 -2.09
C LEU A 86 -11.01 8.77 -1.55
N GLU A 87 -11.92 7.80 -1.53
CA GLU A 87 -13.23 7.95 -0.89
C GLU A 87 -13.09 8.25 0.61
N ALA A 88 -14.10 8.93 1.17
CA ALA A 88 -14.12 9.29 2.58
C ALA A 88 -14.07 8.03 3.46
N GLY A 89 -13.18 8.04 4.46
CA GLY A 89 -12.90 6.91 5.35
C GLY A 89 -11.88 5.90 4.82
N VAL A 90 -11.67 5.81 3.51
CA VAL A 90 -10.78 4.79 2.92
C VAL A 90 -9.31 5.07 3.22
N GLY A 91 -8.85 6.32 3.09
CA GLY A 91 -7.45 6.67 3.38
C GLY A 91 -7.09 6.47 4.84
N GLN A 92 -7.99 6.84 5.76
CA GLN A 92 -7.83 6.59 7.20
C GLN A 92 -7.82 5.09 7.52
N ALA A 93 -8.73 4.30 6.91
CA ALA A 93 -8.78 2.86 7.13
C ALA A 93 -7.51 2.16 6.60
N LEU A 94 -7.01 2.54 5.42
CA LEU A 94 -5.74 2.03 4.90
C LEU A 94 -4.55 2.42 5.78
N ALA A 95 -4.52 3.66 6.28
CA ALA A 95 -3.49 4.12 7.20
C ALA A 95 -3.51 3.30 8.52
N ALA A 96 -4.69 3.06 9.09
CA ALA A 96 -4.86 2.25 10.29
C ALA A 96 -4.40 0.80 10.05
N ALA A 97 -4.83 0.18 8.95
CA ALA A 97 -4.39 -1.16 8.56
C ALA A 97 -2.87 -1.26 8.43
N PHE A 98 -2.23 -0.27 7.78
CA PHE A 98 -0.77 -0.25 7.64
C PHE A 98 -0.04 -0.15 8.98
N VAL A 99 -0.50 0.73 9.87
CA VAL A 99 0.07 0.90 11.21
C VAL A 99 -0.05 -0.39 12.00
N GLU A 100 -1.21 -1.05 11.94
CA GLU A 100 -1.44 -2.32 12.64
C GLU A 100 -0.56 -3.44 12.09
N LEU A 101 -0.47 -3.59 10.76
CA LEU A 101 0.44 -4.56 10.13
C LEU A 101 1.90 -4.33 10.54
N CYS A 102 2.36 -3.08 10.59
CA CYS A 102 3.69 -2.72 11.08
C CYS A 102 3.87 -3.06 12.57
N ALA A 103 2.84 -2.85 13.39
CA ALA A 103 2.88 -3.17 14.82
C ALA A 103 3.01 -4.68 15.04
N ILE A 104 2.20 -5.48 14.34
CA ILE A 104 2.25 -6.94 14.41
C ILE A 104 3.61 -7.45 13.91
N GLU A 105 4.12 -6.95 12.79
CA GLU A 105 5.43 -7.36 12.26
C GLU A 105 6.57 -7.10 13.25
N ARG A 106 6.57 -5.92 13.89
CA ARG A 106 7.55 -5.59 14.94
C ARG A 106 7.42 -6.53 16.13
N GLN A 107 6.21 -6.84 16.57
CA GLN A 107 5.97 -7.77 17.68
C GLN A 107 6.50 -9.17 17.35
N GLN A 108 6.17 -9.71 16.17
CA GLN A 108 6.65 -11.03 15.73
C GLN A 108 8.19 -11.09 15.71
N THR A 109 8.82 -10.05 15.15
CA THR A 109 10.29 -9.91 15.11
C THR A 109 10.90 -9.94 16.52
N LEU A 110 10.30 -9.23 17.48
CA LEU A 110 10.77 -9.23 18.87
C LEU A 110 10.58 -10.59 19.56
N SER A 111 9.53 -11.32 19.19
CA SER A 111 9.24 -12.67 19.71
C SER A 111 10.03 -13.77 19.00
N GLY A 112 10.84 -13.45 17.97
CA GLY A 112 11.54 -14.43 17.15
C GLY A 112 10.63 -15.27 16.26
N ALA A 113 9.33 -14.94 16.22
CA ALA A 113 8.36 -15.54 15.33
C ALA A 113 8.45 -14.82 13.97
N GLY A 114 8.38 -15.58 12.87
CA GLY A 114 8.54 -15.03 11.52
C GLY A 114 7.44 -14.01 11.14
N GLY A 115 7.54 -13.45 9.94
CA GLY A 115 6.57 -12.46 9.42
C GLY A 115 5.21 -13.03 8.99
N VAL A 116 4.83 -14.23 9.46
CA VAL A 116 3.61 -14.94 9.05
C VAL A 116 2.66 -15.07 10.23
N ILE A 117 1.38 -14.78 10.03
CA ILE A 117 0.30 -14.91 11.03
C ILE A 117 -0.86 -15.74 10.50
N GLU A 118 -1.77 -16.17 11.38
CA GLU A 118 -3.01 -16.84 10.99
C GLU A 118 -3.85 -15.98 10.03
N ALA A 119 -4.42 -16.60 9.00
CA ALA A 119 -5.17 -15.90 7.95
C ALA A 119 -6.43 -15.24 8.50
N GLU A 120 -7.10 -15.87 9.47
CA GLU A 120 -8.30 -15.38 10.16
C GLU A 120 -8.01 -14.09 10.92
N ARG A 121 -6.83 -14.00 11.53
CA ARG A 121 -6.38 -12.80 12.24
C ARG A 121 -6.05 -11.67 11.26
N ALA A 122 -5.52 -12.00 10.09
CA ALA A 122 -5.18 -11.02 9.06
C ALA A 122 -6.40 -10.52 8.27
N ALA A 123 -7.43 -11.36 8.10
CA ALA A 123 -8.58 -11.09 7.24
C ALA A 123 -9.23 -9.71 7.47
N PRO A 124 -9.63 -9.31 8.70
CA PRO A 124 -10.29 -8.02 8.92
C PRO A 124 -9.35 -6.82 8.70
N LEU A 125 -8.06 -6.98 8.95
CA LEU A 125 -7.06 -5.90 8.80
C LEU A 125 -6.76 -5.59 7.33
N THR A 126 -6.90 -6.60 6.47
CA THR A 126 -6.37 -6.58 5.11
C THR A 126 -7.46 -6.42 4.06
N GLN A 127 -8.74 -6.50 4.46
CA GLN A 127 -9.88 -6.40 3.54
C GLN A 127 -9.91 -5.04 2.84
N THR A 128 -9.84 -3.94 3.59
CA THR A 128 -9.79 -2.58 3.01
C THR A 128 -8.62 -2.41 2.04
N VAL A 129 -7.47 -3.03 2.33
CA VAL A 129 -6.30 -2.95 1.46
C VAL A 129 -6.56 -3.70 0.15
N ARG A 130 -7.17 -4.89 0.21
CA ARG A 130 -7.57 -5.65 -0.98
C ARG A 130 -8.61 -4.91 -1.82
N ASP A 131 -9.62 -4.33 -1.18
CA ASP A 131 -10.68 -3.60 -1.86
C ASP A 131 -10.11 -2.36 -2.56
N ALA A 132 -9.27 -1.58 -1.87
CA ALA A 132 -8.60 -0.43 -2.47
C ALA A 132 -7.64 -0.83 -3.59
N TRP A 133 -6.93 -1.96 -3.44
CA TRP A 133 -6.07 -2.49 -4.50
C TRP A 133 -6.89 -2.80 -5.75
N GLU A 134 -8.01 -3.51 -5.62
CA GLU A 134 -8.88 -3.86 -6.74
C GLU A 134 -9.51 -2.62 -7.38
N GLN A 135 -9.94 -1.64 -6.59
CA GLN A 135 -10.50 -0.40 -7.14
C GLN A 135 -9.47 0.42 -7.92
N ILE A 136 -8.20 0.42 -7.50
CA ILE A 136 -7.15 1.24 -8.12
C ILE A 136 -6.47 0.50 -9.27
N PHE A 137 -6.23 -0.80 -9.14
CA PHE A 137 -5.41 -1.59 -10.07
C PHE A 137 -6.16 -2.78 -10.70
N GLY A 138 -7.39 -3.05 -10.29
CA GLY A 138 -8.26 -4.03 -10.94
C GLY A 138 -8.56 -3.63 -12.38
N ALA A 139 -8.62 -4.63 -13.25
CA ALA A 139 -8.84 -4.47 -14.69
C ALA A 139 -10.32 -4.55 -15.05
#